data_AF-A0A1D8P6B8-F1
#
_entry.id   AF-A0A1D8P6B8-F1
#
_cell.length_a   1.000
_cell.length_b   1.000
_cell.length_c   1.000
_cell.angle_alpha   90.00
_cell.angle_beta   90.00
_cell.angle_gamma   90.00
#
_symmetry.space_group_name_H-M   'P 1'
#
loop_
_entity.id
_entity.type
_entity.pdbx_description
1 polymer ?
#
loop_
_entity_poly.entity_id
_entity_poly.type
_entity_poly.pdbx_seq_one_letter_code
_entity_poly.pdbx_strand_id
1 'polypeptide(L)' 'MLNTYFRVIVGTMVLLSVVLTVYVHPNWMWFTVFIGVNMIQSAFTKWCLLETILERVFKIKK' A
#
# COMPACT_ATOMS: atom_id res chain seq x y z
N MET A 1 12.84 -2.31 11.97
CA MET A 1 12.79 -0.93 11.44
C MET A 1 11.86 -0.82 10.23
N LEU A 2 11.89 -1.78 9.29
CA LEU A 2 11.02 -1.82 8.10
C LEU A 2 9.51 -1.70 8.42
N ASN A 3 9.02 -2.37 9.48
CA ASN A 3 7.60 -2.35 9.88
C ASN A 3 7.01 -0.95 10.14
N THR A 4 7.77 0.00 10.69
CA THR A 4 7.24 1.33 11.01
C THR A 4 7.09 2.17 9.75
N TYR A 5 8.14 2.24 8.92
CA TYR A 5 8.10 2.95 7.63
C TYR A 5 7.05 2.35 6.69
N PHE A 6 6.96 1.02 6.66
CA PHE A 6 5.97 0.32 5.85
C PHE A 6 4.53 0.68 6.26
N ARG A 7 4.19 0.61 7.56
CA ARG A 7 2.84 0.96 8.05
C ARG A 7 2.47 2.41 7.76
N VAL A 8 3.43 3.34 7.90
CA VAL A 8 3.21 4.75 7.58
C VAL A 8 2.93 4.92 6.10
N ILE A 9 3.81 4.41 5.23
CA ILE A 9 3.68 4.56 3.76
C ILE A 9 2.39 3.94 3.23
N VAL A 10 2.03 2.73 3.69
CA VAL A 10 0.77 2.10 3.28
C VAL A 10 -0.43 2.93 3.76
N GLY A 11 -0.38 3.40 5.02
CA GLY A 11 -1.44 4.24 5.58
C GLY A 11 -1.64 5.54 4.79
N THR A 12 -0.55 6.24 4.44
CA THR A 12 -0.63 7.46 3.63
C THR A 12 -1.18 7.17 2.24
N MET A 13 -0.74 6.07 1.61
CA MET A 13 -1.19 5.70 0.26
C MET A 13 -2.68 5.32 0.21
N VAL A 14 -3.20 4.68 1.26
CA VAL A 14 -4.63 4.40 1.41
C VAL A 14 -5.44 5.68 1.60
N LEU A 15 -5.00 6.59 2.49
CA LEU A 15 -5.67 7.89 2.68
C LEU A 15 -5.72 8.70 1.39
N LEU A 16 -4.61 8.71 0.64
CA LEU A 16 -4.52 9.42 -0.64
C LEU A 16 -5.47 8.81 -1.69
N SER A 17 -5.60 7.49 -1.72
CA SER A 17 -6.53 6.77 -2.61
C SER A 17 -8.00 7.04 -2.25
N VAL A 18 -8.32 7.13 -0.96
CA VAL A 18 -9.68 7.48 -0.48
C VAL A 18 -10.05 8.91 -0.86
N VAL A 19 -9.15 9.87 -0.64
CA VAL A 19 -9.38 11.28 -1.03
C VAL A 19 -9.64 11.37 -2.54
N LEU A 20 -8.87 10.66 -3.35
CA LEU A 20 -9.05 10.69 -4.79
C LEU A 20 -10.32 9.96 -5.27
N THR A 21 -10.79 8.95 -4.51
CA THR A 21 -12.10 8.31 -4.75
C THR A 21 -13.25 9.30 -4.59
N VAL A 22 -13.17 10.20 -3.62
CA VAL A 22 -14.18 11.24 -3.38
C VAL A 22 -14.12 12.35 -4.43
N TYR A 23 -12.91 12.75 -4.85
CA TYR A 23 -12.72 13.89 -5.76
C TYR A 23 -12.82 13.57 -7.26
N VAL A 24 -12.50 12.34 -7.68
CA VAL A 24 -12.45 11.98 -9.11
C VAL A 24 -13.62 11.11 -9.55
N HIS A 25 -13.78 9.92 -8.97
CA HIS A 25 -14.87 9.01 -9.32
C HIS A 25 -14.99 7.86 -8.30
N PRO A 26 -16.21 7.42 -7.91
CA PRO A 26 -16.40 6.32 -6.97
C PRO A 26 -15.78 4.98 -7.42
N ASN A 27 -15.48 4.81 -8.71
CA ASN A 27 -14.82 3.61 -9.22
C ASN A 27 -13.37 3.44 -8.72
N TRP A 28 -12.75 4.50 -8.21
CA TRP A 28 -11.43 4.45 -7.56
C TRP A 28 -11.42 3.64 -6.26
N MET A 29 -12.59 3.32 -5.70
CA MET A 29 -12.70 2.43 -4.55
C MET A 29 -12.11 1.05 -4.83
N TRP A 30 -12.22 0.54 -6.07
CA TRP A 30 -11.59 -0.71 -6.48
C TRP A 30 -10.07 -0.68 -6.33
N PHE A 31 -9.44 0.47 -6.56
CA PHE A 31 -8.00 0.64 -6.36
C PHE A 31 -7.62 0.56 -4.88
N THR A 32 -8.41 1.21 -4.02
CA THR A 32 -8.25 1.14 -2.55
C THR A 32 -8.44 -0.29 -2.04
N VAL A 33 -9.46 -1.00 -2.53
CA VAL A 33 -9.71 -2.41 -2.20
C VAL A 33 -8.57 -3.30 -2.67
N PHE A 34 -8.04 -3.07 -3.88
CA PHE A 34 -6.91 -3.82 -4.41
C PHE A 34 -5.66 -3.65 -3.53
N ILE A 35 -5.33 -2.42 -3.12
CA ILE A 35 -4.22 -2.15 -2.19
C ILE A 35 -4.45 -2.88 -0.85
N GLY A 36 -5.67 -2.83 -0.32
CA GLY A 36 -6.05 -3.49 0.93
C GLY A 36 -5.90 -5.01 0.87
N VAL A 37 -6.38 -5.66 -0.19
CA VAL A 37 -6.25 -7.11 -0.40
C VAL A 37 -4.78 -7.53 -0.49
N ASN A 38 -3.95 -6.76 -1.20
CA ASN A 38 -2.51 -7.01 -1.27
C ASN A 38 -1.82 -6.86 0.10
N MET A 39 -2.27 -5.91 0.93
CA MET A 39 -1.77 -5.73 2.30
C MET A 39 -2.20 -6.88 3.23
N ILE A 40 -3.43 -7.38 3.08
CA ILE A 40 -3.91 -8.55 3.82
C ILE A 40 -3.11 -9.79 3.42
N GLN A 41 -2.91 -10.02 2.12
CA GLN A 41 -2.08 -11.13 1.63
C GLN A 41 -0.66 -11.06 2.18
N SER A 42 -0.07 -9.86 2.28
CA SER A 42 1.23 -9.65 2.91
C SER A 42 1.27 -10.06 4.39
N ALA A 43 0.17 -9.88 5.14
CA ALA A 43 0.12 -10.24 6.55
C ALA A 43 0.17 -11.77 6.74
N PHE A 44 -0.39 -12.53 5.80
CA PHE A 44 -0.43 -13.99 5.85
C PHE A 44 0.79 -14.65 5.22
N THR A 45 1.26 -14.17 4.06
CA THR A 45 2.33 -14.83 3.28
C THR A 45 3.73 -14.28 3.60
N LYS A 46 3.84 -13.22 4.41
CA LYS A 46 5.09 -12.45 4.66
C LYS A 46 5.80 -11.97 3.38
N TRP A 47 5.09 -11.99 2.25
CA TRP A 47 5.58 -11.59 0.94
C TRP A 47 4.67 -10.46 0.46
N CYS A 48 5.16 -9.23 0.58
CA CYS A 48 4.42 -8.05 0.18
C CYS A 48 4.93 -7.55 -1.17
N LEU A 49 4.05 -7.51 -2.18
CA LEU A 49 4.36 -6.86 -3.46
C LEU A 49 4.78 -5.40 -3.24
N LEU A 50 4.17 -4.74 -2.25
CA LEU A 50 4.48 -3.36 -1.90
C LEU A 50 5.86 -3.22 -1.24
N GLU A 51 6.28 -4.19 -0.42
CA GLU A 51 7.65 -4.21 0.15
C GLU A 51 8.68 -4.39 -0.97
N THR A 52 8.43 -5.29 -1.92
CA THR A 52 9.30 -5.46 -3.11
C THR A 52 9.37 -4.21 -3.98
N ILE A 53 8.24 -3.50 -4.18
CA ILE A 53 8.22 -2.23 -4.92
C ILE A 53 8.99 -1.16 -4.14
N LEU A 54 8.80 -1.09 -2.82
CA LEU A 54 9.46 -0.08 -1.99
C LEU A 54 10.97 -0.32 -1.87
N GLU A 55 11.41 -1.57 -1.72
CA GLU A 55 12.83 -1.95 -1.81
C GLU A 55 13.42 -1.58 -3.18
N ARG A 56 12.65 -1.77 -4.26
CA ARG A 56 13.12 -1.51 -5.63
C ARG A 56 13.13 -0.01 -5.99
N VAL A 57 12.17 0.77 -5.50
CA VAL A 57 12.04 2.21 -5.75
C VAL A 57 12.92 3.03 -4.81
N PHE A 58 12.97 2.68 -3.52
CA PHE A 58 13.76 3.40 -2.52
C PHE A 58 15.14 2.80 -2.23
N LYS A 59 15.56 1.70 -2.89
CA LYS A 59 16.85 1.01 -2.66
C LYS A 59 17.13 0.71 -1.17
N ILE A 60 16.09 0.49 -0.37
CA ILE A 60 16.24 0.11 1.03
C ILE A 60 16.74 -1.34 1.05
N LYS A 61 18.00 -1.52 1.43
CA LYS A 61 18.64 -2.84 1.55
C LYS A 61 18.12 -3.49 2.84
N LYS A 62 17.53 -4.67 2.71
CA LYS A 62 17.09 -5.55 3.80
C LYS A 62 18.18 -5.78 4.85
#